data_AF-A0A9X8VET6-F1
#
_entry.id   AF-A0A9X8VET6-F1
#
_cell.length_a   1.000
_cell.length_b   1.000
_cell.length_c   1.000
_cell.angle_alpha   90.00
_cell.angle_beta   90.00
_cell.angle_gamma   90.00
#
_symmetry.space_group_name_H-M   'P 1'
#
loop_
_entity.id
_entity.type
_entity.pdbx_description
1 polymer ?
#
loop_
_entity_poly.entity_id
_entity_poly.type
_entity_poly.pdbx_seq_one_letter_code
_entity_poly.pdbx_strand_id
1 'polypeptide(L)' 'MNESYVLAEVSNENQTLVAVVQQDHRAAYFYIYPAEAYSDRYQVRACWLRNLAAAPLQEDRAALEQGQPPML' A
#
# COMPACT_ATOMS: atom_id res chain seq x y z
N MET A 1 -8.35 -13.22 -9.00
CA MET A 1 -8.08 -13.09 -7.55
C MET A 1 -6.75 -12.36 -7.43
N ASN A 2 -6.76 -11.05 -7.24
CA ASN A 2 -5.55 -10.29 -6.89
C ASN A 2 -5.51 -10.22 -5.38
N GLU A 3 -5.15 -11.33 -4.75
CA GLU A 3 -4.91 -11.32 -3.32
C GLU A 3 -3.54 -10.69 -3.09
N SER A 4 -3.51 -9.54 -2.43
CA SER A 4 -2.27 -8.93 -1.98
C SER A 4 -1.75 -9.66 -0.75
N TYR A 5 -0.43 -9.66 -0.57
CA TYR A 5 0.21 -10.24 0.61
C TYR A 5 1.23 -9.27 1.20
N VAL A 6 1.43 -9.38 2.52
CA VAL A 6 2.39 -8.58 3.27
C VAL A 6 3.79 -9.16 3.07
N LEU A 7 4.72 -8.31 2.63
CA LEU A 7 6.15 -8.62 2.55
C LEU A 7 6.89 -8.26 3.84
N ALA A 8 6.50 -7.13 4.44
CA ALA A 8 7.11 -6.64 5.66
C ALA A 8 6.07 -5.84 6.45
N GLU A 9 6.12 -6.02 7.76
CA GLU A 9 5.38 -5.21 8.73
C GLU A 9 6.34 -4.90 9.88
N VAL A 10 6.61 -3.62 10.09
CA VAL A 10 7.63 -3.16 11.03
C VAL A 10 7.10 -1.97 11.82
N SER A 11 7.12 -2.09 13.14
CA SER A 11 6.83 -0.97 14.04
C SER A 11 8.08 -0.14 14.28
N ASN A 12 7.92 1.17 14.45
CA ASN A 12 9.00 2.01 14.96
C ASN A 12 9.32 1.71 16.44
N GLU A 13 10.47 2.18 16.93
CA GLU A 13 10.94 1.92 18.31
C GLU A 13 9.91 2.32 19.37
N ASN A 14 9.21 3.44 19.15
CA ASN A 14 8.20 3.96 20.09
C ASN A 14 6.83 3.29 19.95
N GLN A 15 6.66 2.35 19.01
CA GLN A 15 5.41 1.63 18.74
C GLN A 15 4.21 2.56 18.44
N THR A 16 4.47 3.72 17.84
CA THR A 16 3.46 4.70 17.46
C THR A 16 3.09 4.62 15.97
N LEU A 17 3.93 3.99 15.16
CA LEU A 17 3.76 3.85 13.71
C LEU A 17 4.08 2.42 13.28
N VAL A 18 3.33 1.92 12.31
CA VAL A 18 3.55 0.63 11.65
C VAL A 18 3.74 0.87 10.15
N ALA A 19 4.89 0.44 9.65
CA ALA A 19 5.24 0.44 8.24
C ALA A 19 4.89 -0.92 7.63
N VAL A 20 4.05 -0.94 6.59
CA VAL A 20 3.64 -2.16 5.90
C VAL A 20 4.03 -2.07 4.43
N VAL A 21 4.74 -3.07 3.92
CA VAL A 21 4.94 -3.28 2.49
C VAL A 21 4.04 -4.43 2.06
N GLN A 22 3.13 -4.16 1.13
CA GLN A 22 2.29 -5.17 0.51
C GLN A 22 2.58 -5.23 -0.98
N GLN A 23 2.40 -6.40 -1.57
CA GLN A 23 2.41 -6.52 -3.04
C GLN A 23 1.36 -7.51 -3.51
N ASP A 24 0.89 -7.32 -4.73
CA ASP A 24 0.21 -8.34 -5.50
C ASP A 24 1.11 -8.76 -6.68
N HIS A 25 0.54 -9.40 -7.69
CA HIS A 25 1.32 -9.80 -8.87
C HIS A 25 1.66 -8.63 -9.82
N ARG A 26 1.11 -7.44 -9.60
CA ARG A 26 1.21 -6.28 -10.50
C ARG A 26 2.12 -5.20 -9.95
N ALA A 27 2.08 -4.94 -8.65
CA ALA A 27 2.80 -3.82 -8.05
C ALA A 27 2.99 -3.99 -6.53
N ALA A 28 3.93 -3.22 -6.01
CA ALA A 28 4.24 -3.14 -4.58
C ALA A 28 3.89 -1.75 -4.04
N TYR A 29 3.39 -1.74 -2.81
CA TYR A 29 2.85 -0.58 -2.12
C TYR A 29 3.37 -0.50 -0.70
N PHE A 30 3.50 0.73 -0.23
CA PHE A 30 3.98 1.05 1.10
C PHE A 30 2.95 1.87 1.84
N TYR A 31 2.64 1.44 3.05
CA TYR A 31 1.72 2.10 3.95
C TYR A 31 2.42 2.44 5.27
N ILE A 32 2.09 3.60 5.83
CA ILE A 32 2.40 3.95 7.20
C ILE A 32 1.08 4.15 7.92
N TYR A 33 0.81 3.27 8.89
CA TYR A 33 -0.32 3.35 9.79
C TYR A 33 0.11 3.98 11.11
N PRO A 34 -0.70 4.87 11.70
CA PRO A 34 -0.59 5.12 13.14
C PRO A 34 -0.97 3.85 13.91
N ALA A 35 -0.35 3.65 15.08
CA ALA A 35 -0.85 2.65 16.01
C ALA A 35 -2.31 2.95 16.40
N GLU A 36 -3.07 1.92 16.76
CA GLU A 36 -4.52 2.01 17.01
C GLU A 36 -4.90 3.12 18.00
N ALA A 37 -4.10 3.32 19.05
CA ALA A 37 -4.31 4.39 20.02
C ALA A 37 -4.26 5.82 19.42
N TYR A 38 -3.79 5.97 18.18
CA TYR A 38 -3.65 7.23 17.48
C TYR A 38 -4.41 7.28 16.14
N SER A 39 -5.19 6.25 15.79
CA SER A 39 -5.90 6.16 14.50
C SER A 39 -6.94 7.26 14.29
N ASP A 40 -7.53 7.77 15.37
CA ASP A 40 -8.52 8.85 15.29
C ASP A 40 -7.89 10.23 15.04
N ARG A 41 -6.58 10.37 15.29
CA ARG A 41 -5.86 11.64 15.20
C ARG A 41 -5.02 11.76 13.93
N TYR A 42 -4.47 10.65 13.44
CA TYR A 42 -3.58 10.64 12.29
C TYR A 42 -4.10 9.73 11.20
N GLN A 43 -3.89 10.13 9.95
CA GLN A 43 -4.33 9.37 8.79
C GLN A 43 -3.24 8.40 8.33
N VAL A 44 -3.67 7.28 7.73
CA VAL A 44 -2.79 6.38 7.00
C VAL A 44 -2.15 7.12 5.83
N ARG A 45 -0.85 6.91 5.62
CA ARG A 45 -0.14 7.39 4.43
C ARG A 45 0.16 6.21 3.52
N ALA A 46 -0.18 6.34 2.24
CA ALA A 46 0.09 5.35 1.22
C ALA A 46 1.07 5.93 0.18
N CYS A 47 1.97 5.08 -0.31
CA CYS A 47 2.93 5.41 -1.35
C CYS A 47 3.08 4.22 -2.31
N TRP A 48 3.07 4.50 -3.62
CA TRP A 48 3.46 3.51 -4.62
C TRP A 48 4.97 3.29 -4.54
N LEU A 49 5.40 2.03 -4.56
CA LEU A 49 6.83 1.70 -4.57
C LEU A 49 7.34 1.42 -5.99
N ARG A 50 6.72 0.43 -6.65
CA ARG A 50 7.11 0.00 -8.00
C ARG A 50 6.05 -0.88 -8.65
N ASN A 51 6.12 -0.98 -9.98
CA ASN A 51 5.44 -2.04 -10.71
C ASN A 51 6.29 -3.32 -10.72
N LEU A 52 5.59 -4.45 -10.70
CA LEU A 52 6.12 -5.81 -10.88
C LEU A 52 5.71 -6.38 -12.24
N ALA A 53 4.71 -5.78 -12.89
CA ALA A 53 4.31 -6.00 -14.27
C ALA A 53 4.50 -4.73 -15.12
N ALA A 54 4.28 -4.84 -16.43
CA ALA A 54 4.30 -3.67 -17.30
C ALA A 54 3.19 -2.69 -16.91
N ALA A 55 3.54 -1.40 -16.77
CA ALA A 55 2.55 -0.34 -16.60
C ALA A 55 1.62 -0.29 -17.81
N PRO A 56 0.32 -0.01 -17.63
CA PRO A 56 -0.58 0.18 -18.74
C PRO A 56 -0.19 1.47 -19.48
N LEU A 57 -0.36 1.50 -20.80
CA LEU A 57 -0.05 2.67 -21.62
C LEU A 57 -0.91 3.90 -21.26
N GLN A 58 -2.05 3.67 -20.63
CA GLN A 58 -2.98 4.68 -20.15
C GLN A 58 -3.43 4.29 -18.74
N GLU A 59 -3.81 5.29 -17.93
CA GLU A 59 -4.34 5.07 -16.58
C GLU A 59 -5.52 4.08 -16.59
N ASP A 60 -5.38 2.99 -15.83
CA ASP A 60 -6.43 1.99 -15.67
C ASP A 60 -7.44 2.44 -14.60
N ARG A 61 -8.37 3.30 -15.01
CA ARG A 61 -9.41 3.84 -14.13
C ARG A 61 -10.32 2.76 -13.56
N ALA A 62 -10.61 1.72 -14.33
CA ALA A 62 -11.47 0.63 -13.88
C ALA A 62 -10.83 -0.13 -12.71
N ALA A 63 -9.51 -0.36 -12.77
CA ALA A 63 -8.75 -0.93 -11.66
C ALA A 63 -8.79 -0.01 -10.42
N LEU A 64 -8.57 1.30 -10.61
CA LEU A 64 -8.62 2.28 -9.51
C LEU A 64 -9.99 2.33 -8.83
N GLU A 65 -11.09 2.32 -9.58
CA GLU A 65 -12.45 2.30 -9.06
C GLU A 65 -12.76 1.00 -8.28
N GLN A 66 -12.09 -0.09 -8.61
CA GLN A 66 -12.16 -1.36 -7.87
C GLN A 66 -11.24 -1.38 -6.64
N GLY A 67 -10.60 -0.26 -6.30
CA GLY A 67 -9.64 -0.17 -5.20
C GLY A 67 -8.32 -0.90 -5.48
N GLN A 68 -8.08 -1.30 -6.73
CA GLN A 68 -6.80 -1.87 -7.10
C GLN A 68 -5.77 -0.74 -7.15
N PRO A 69 -4.60 -0.96 -6.56
CA PRO A 69 -3.65 0.12 -6.48
C PRO A 69 -2.98 0.38 -7.85
N PRO A 70 -2.56 1.64 -8.13
CA PRO A 70 -2.16 2.07 -9.47
C PRO A 70 -0.85 1.43 -9.92
N MET A 71 -0.72 1.20 -11.23
CA MET A 71 0.57 0.97 -11.88
C MET A 71 0.99 2.27 -12.58
N LEU A 72 2.16 2.82 -12.19
CA LEU A 72 2.66 4.13 -12.63
C LEU A 72 3.85 4.02 -13.59
#